data_AF-A0A0A9B593-F1
#
_entry.id   AF-A0A0A9B593-F1
#
_cell.length_a   1.000
_cell.length_b   1.000
_cell.length_c   1.000
_cell.angle_alpha   90.00
_cell.angle_beta   90.00
_cell.angle_gamma   90.00
#
_symmetry.space_group_name_H-M   'P 1'
#
loop_
_entity.id
_entity.type
_entity.pdbx_description
1 polymer ?
#
loop_
_entity_poly.entity_id
_entity_poly.type
_entity_poly.pdbx_seq_one_letter_code
_entity_poly.pdbx_strand_id
1 'polypeptide(L)'
;MKPIQFEKDDDTNFHMDFIAGLANMRARNYGIQEVDKLKAKFIAGRIIPAVATSTAVAAGLVCLELYKVLAGGHPMEDYRNTFGNLALPMLTISEPFRPTVIKHQDMRWTVWDRWFIKGNITIAELLKWLSDKGLSAYSVSFGTSLLYNTMFPRHKDRLGRKIVDVAKEVAKMDVPEYRRHLDVVVACEDDNGDDIDIPLISIYFR
;
A
#
# COMPACT_ATOMS: atom_id res chain seq x y z
N MET A 1 -31.80 -7.70 -19.68
CA MET A 1 -32.06 -6.97 -18.41
C MET A 1 -31.01 -5.89 -18.25
N LYS A 2 -31.38 -4.72 -17.70
CA LYS A 2 -30.44 -3.62 -17.41
C LYS A 2 -30.10 -3.66 -15.92
N PRO A 3 -28.83 -3.82 -15.52
CA PRO A 3 -28.47 -3.80 -14.10
C PRO A 3 -28.73 -2.41 -13.51
N ILE A 4 -29.25 -2.37 -12.28
CA ILE A 4 -29.43 -1.14 -11.53
C ILE A 4 -28.14 -0.86 -10.76
N GLN A 5 -27.52 0.29 -11.00
CA GLN A 5 -26.36 0.74 -10.24
C GLN A 5 -26.86 1.45 -8.99
N PHE A 6 -26.40 1.01 -7.82
CA PHE A 6 -26.76 1.63 -6.56
C PHE A 6 -26.24 3.08 -6.51
N GLU A 7 -27.15 4.00 -6.24
CA GLU A 7 -26.89 5.41 -5.99
C GLU A 7 -27.67 5.82 -4.75
N LYS A 8 -26.95 6.29 -3.73
CA LYS A 8 -27.46 6.62 -2.40
C LYS A 8 -27.86 8.10 -2.28
N ASP A 9 -27.30 8.95 -3.13
CA ASP A 9 -27.44 10.41 -3.05
C ASP A 9 -28.57 10.96 -3.93
N ASP A 10 -29.20 10.12 -4.75
CA ASP A 10 -30.39 10.44 -5.53
C ASP A 10 -31.65 9.87 -4.84
N ASP A 11 -32.47 10.75 -4.27
CA ASP A 11 -33.70 10.37 -3.57
C ASP A 11 -34.86 10.00 -4.52
N THR A 12 -34.69 10.17 -5.84
CA THR A 12 -35.75 9.92 -6.84
C THR A 12 -35.69 8.52 -7.46
N ASN A 13 -34.58 7.78 -7.26
CA ASN A 13 -34.38 6.44 -7.82
C ASN A 13 -34.96 5.30 -6.95
N PHE A 14 -35.55 5.64 -5.80
CA PHE A 14 -36.16 4.71 -4.83
C PHE A 14 -35.22 3.66 -4.23
N HIS A 15 -33.90 3.72 -4.45
CA HIS A 15 -32.96 2.75 -3.91
C HIS A 15 -32.98 2.75 -2.38
N MET A 16 -32.89 3.94 -1.79
CA MET A 16 -32.90 4.07 -0.33
C MET A 16 -34.27 3.79 0.28
N ASP A 17 -35.36 4.05 -0.43
CA ASP A 17 -36.72 3.71 0.02
C ASP A 17 -36.90 2.20 0.08
N PHE A 18 -36.41 1.48 -0.94
CA PHE A 18 -36.39 0.02 -0.96
C PHE A 18 -35.56 -0.57 0.19
N ILE A 19 -34.33 -0.07 0.39
CA ILE A 19 -33.44 -0.55 1.45
C ILE A 19 -34.03 -0.29 2.83
N ALA A 20 -34.46 0.94 3.11
CA ALA A 20 -35.01 1.30 4.42
C ALA A 20 -36.31 0.53 4.72
N GLY A 21 -37.21 0.41 3.73
CA GLY A 21 -38.46 -0.33 3.86
C GLY A 21 -38.25 -1.81 4.15
N LEU A 22 -37.41 -2.49 3.35
CA LEU A 22 -37.10 -3.91 3.56
C LEU A 22 -36.38 -4.15 4.90
N ALA A 23 -35.42 -3.30 5.27
CA ALA A 23 -34.69 -3.41 6.52
C ALA A 23 -35.64 -3.29 7.73
N ASN A 24 -36.56 -2.33 7.71
CA ASN A 24 -37.53 -2.13 8.80
C ASN A 24 -38.56 -3.27 8.86
N MET A 25 -39.02 -3.80 7.72
CA MET A 25 -39.88 -4.99 7.71
C MET A 25 -39.17 -6.20 8.33
N ARG A 26 -37.89 -6.41 8.02
CA ARG A 26 -37.09 -7.47 8.66
C ARG A 26 -36.90 -7.18 10.15
N ALA A 27 -36.66 -5.93 10.55
CA ALA A 27 -36.48 -5.56 11.94
C ALA A 27 -37.71 -5.91 12.81
N ARG A 28 -38.93 -5.65 12.29
CA ARG A 28 -40.19 -6.03 12.95
C ARG A 28 -40.29 -7.52 13.26
N ASN A 29 -39.86 -8.38 12.34
CA ASN A 29 -39.92 -9.82 12.53
C ASN A 29 -39.07 -10.32 13.69
N TYR A 30 -37.97 -9.62 14.02
CA TYR A 30 -37.02 -10.00 15.06
C TYR A 30 -37.10 -9.11 16.32
N GLY A 31 -38.08 -8.20 16.40
CA GLY A 31 -38.17 -7.24 17.50
C GLY A 31 -37.00 -6.24 17.57
N ILE A 32 -36.34 -5.96 16.44
CA ILE A 32 -35.25 -4.99 16.34
C ILE A 32 -35.85 -3.58 16.12
N GLN A 33 -35.23 -2.56 16.72
CA GLN A 33 -35.67 -1.17 16.56
C GLN A 33 -35.54 -0.70 15.09
N GLU A 34 -36.61 -0.13 14.55
CA GLU A 34 -36.64 0.47 13.21
C GLU A 34 -35.77 1.73 13.14
N VAL A 35 -35.26 2.02 11.94
CA VAL A 35 -34.43 3.19 11.66
C VAL A 35 -35.07 4.06 10.58
N ASP A 36 -34.82 5.37 10.63
CA ASP A 36 -35.27 6.28 9.57
C ASP A 36 -34.44 6.13 8.29
N LYS A 37 -34.90 6.76 7.20
CA LYS A 37 -34.22 6.73 5.90
C LYS A 37 -32.82 7.33 5.96
N LEU A 38 -32.58 8.34 6.79
CA LEU A 38 -31.28 9.01 6.92
C LEU A 38 -30.24 8.11 7.58
N LYS A 39 -30.61 7.43 8.67
CA LYS A 39 -29.78 6.45 9.38
C LYS A 39 -29.57 5.20 8.53
N ALA A 40 -30.58 4.77 7.79
CA ALA A 40 -30.43 3.71 6.78
C ALA A 40 -29.44 4.12 5.68
N LYS A 41 -29.55 5.36 5.15
CA LYS A 41 -28.63 5.92 4.16
C LYS A 41 -27.20 6.04 4.68
N PHE A 42 -27.05 6.46 5.94
CA PHE A 42 -25.77 6.55 6.61
C PHE A 42 -25.05 5.19 6.66
N ILE A 43 -25.78 4.14 7.09
CA ILE A 43 -25.24 2.78 7.25
C ILE A 43 -25.05 2.10 5.89
N ALA A 44 -26.09 2.02 5.07
CA ALA A 44 -26.06 1.32 3.78
C ALA A 44 -25.16 2.02 2.76
N GLY A 45 -25.12 3.35 2.80
CA GLY A 45 -24.29 4.18 1.95
C GLY A 45 -22.85 4.33 2.42
N ARG A 46 -22.48 3.78 3.58
CA ARG A 46 -21.16 3.89 4.21
C ARG A 46 -20.67 5.35 4.26
N ILE A 47 -21.54 6.26 4.69
CA ILE A 47 -21.24 7.69 4.73
C ILE A 47 -20.21 7.95 5.83
N ILE A 48 -19.11 8.61 5.46
CA ILE A 48 -18.12 9.10 6.42
C ILE A 48 -18.55 10.51 6.84
N PRO A 49 -18.87 10.76 8.14
CA PRO A 49 -19.19 12.09 8.61
C PRO A 49 -18.03 13.05 8.36
N ALA A 50 -18.34 14.24 7.85
CA ALA A 50 -17.36 15.29 7.65
C ALA A 50 -17.97 16.66 7.97
N VAL A 51 -17.16 17.54 8.56
CA VAL A 51 -17.55 18.92 8.85
C VAL A 51 -16.37 19.85 8.51
N ALA A 52 -16.67 21.03 7.99
CA ALA A 52 -15.65 21.96 7.51
C ALA A 52 -14.66 22.38 8.61
N THR A 53 -15.11 22.46 9.87
CA THR A 53 -14.26 22.85 11.00
C THR A 53 -13.11 21.87 11.24
N SER A 54 -13.37 20.56 11.24
CA SER A 54 -12.32 19.54 11.39
C SER A 54 -11.36 19.55 10.20
N THR A 55 -11.87 19.75 8.98
CA THR A 55 -11.04 19.85 7.77
C THR A 55 -10.14 21.08 7.80
N ALA A 56 -10.66 22.24 8.19
CA ALA A 56 -9.88 23.47 8.30
C ALA A 56 -8.77 23.37 9.34
N VAL A 57 -9.05 22.78 10.51
CA VAL A 57 -8.04 22.53 11.54
C VAL A 57 -6.95 21.59 11.03
N ALA A 58 -7.32 20.45 10.44
CA ALA A 58 -6.36 19.50 9.89
C ALA A 58 -5.49 20.12 8.79
N ALA A 59 -6.08 20.86 7.85
CA ALA A 59 -5.35 21.54 6.79
C ALA A 59 -4.38 22.60 7.33
N GLY A 60 -4.81 23.40 8.31
CA GLY A 60 -3.97 24.40 8.96
C GLY A 60 -2.74 23.78 9.62
N LEU A 61 -2.91 22.65 10.34
CA LEU A 61 -1.81 21.92 10.97
C LEU A 61 -0.85 21.33 9.93
N VAL A 62 -1.36 20.78 8.82
CA VAL A 62 -0.51 20.28 7.72
C VAL A 62 0.32 21.42 7.10
N CYS A 63 -0.27 22.61 6.91
CA CYS A 63 0.45 23.77 6.41
C CYS A 63 1.59 24.22 7.34
N LEU A 64 1.46 24.04 8.66
CA LEU A 64 2.55 24.32 9.60
C LEU A 64 3.75 23.39 9.41
N GLU A 65 3.50 22.08 9.23
CA GLU A 65 4.57 21.12 8.93
C GLU A 65 5.20 21.35 7.55
N LEU A 66 4.40 21.81 6.58
CA LEU A 66 4.89 22.17 5.24
C LEU A 66 5.98 23.25 5.28
N TYR A 67 5.87 24.25 6.17
CA TYR A 67 6.92 25.27 6.31
C TYR A 67 8.27 24.66 6.71
N LYS A 68 8.28 23.65 7.59
CA LYS A 68 9.50 22.96 8.02
C LYS A 68 10.11 22.16 6.86
N VAL A 69 9.28 21.48 6.08
CA VAL A 69 9.73 20.74 4.89
C VAL A 69 10.36 21.70 3.87
N LEU A 70 9.73 22.85 3.61
CA LEU A 70 10.22 23.83 2.64
C LEU A 70 11.49 24.54 3.09
N ALA A 71 11.62 24.84 4.39
CA ALA A 71 12.83 25.44 4.94
C ALA A 71 14.04 24.48 4.87
N GLY A 72 13.80 23.17 5.00
CA GLY A 72 14.84 22.15 4.98
C GLY A 72 15.76 22.20 6.21
N GLY A 73 16.60 21.18 6.38
CA GLY A 73 17.60 21.13 7.46
C GLY A 73 17.05 20.94 8.88
N HIS A 74 15.74 20.79 9.04
CA HIS A 74 15.11 20.52 10.33
C HIS A 74 15.39 19.09 10.80
N PRO A 75 15.85 18.89 12.05
CA PRO A 75 15.91 17.57 12.67
C PRO A 75 14.50 16.97 12.77
N MET A 76 14.44 15.65 12.88
CA MET A 76 13.17 14.92 12.93
C MET A 76 12.31 15.34 14.13
N GLU A 77 12.98 15.69 15.22
CA GLU A 77 12.46 16.18 16.49
C GLU A 77 11.77 17.55 16.38
N ASP A 78 11.82 18.22 15.22
CA ASP A 78 11.04 19.43 14.96
C ASP A 78 9.65 19.11 14.39
N TYR A 79 9.47 17.94 13.78
CA TYR A 79 8.22 17.54 13.14
C TYR A 79 7.20 17.03 14.16
N ARG A 80 5.91 17.26 13.90
CA ARG A 80 4.83 16.93 14.82
C ARG A 80 3.67 16.24 14.12
N ASN A 81 3.34 15.03 14.55
CA ASN A 81 2.08 14.37 14.26
C ASN A 81 1.03 14.92 15.22
N THR A 82 -0.08 15.46 14.70
CA THR A 82 -1.17 16.00 15.51
C THR A 82 -2.43 15.17 15.36
N PHE A 83 -2.97 14.71 16.47
CA PHE A 83 -4.23 13.96 16.57
C PHE A 83 -5.27 14.84 17.26
N GLY A 84 -6.45 14.97 16.67
CA GLY A 84 -7.47 15.90 17.17
C GLY A 84 -8.84 15.27 17.31
N ASN A 85 -9.53 15.59 18.42
CA ASN A 85 -10.95 15.36 18.61
C ASN A 85 -11.61 16.65 19.09
N LEU A 86 -12.24 17.38 18.17
CA LEU A 86 -12.89 18.67 18.45
C LEU A 86 -14.18 18.55 19.27
N ALA A 87 -14.74 17.34 19.43
CA ALA A 87 -15.87 17.14 20.34
C ALA A 87 -15.43 17.16 21.81
N LEU A 88 -14.18 16.79 22.10
CA LEU A 88 -13.55 16.83 23.44
C LEU A 88 -12.58 18.01 23.62
N PRO A 89 -12.67 19.03 22.76
CA PRO A 89 -11.58 19.96 22.42
C PRO A 89 -10.14 19.49 22.66
N MET A 90 -9.80 18.27 22.24
CA MET A 90 -8.50 17.65 22.52
C MET A 90 -7.60 17.68 21.28
N LEU A 91 -6.36 18.14 21.45
CA LEU A 91 -5.28 18.00 20.49
C LEU A 91 -4.09 17.33 21.19
N THR A 92 -3.65 16.19 20.65
CA THR A 92 -2.48 15.47 21.13
C THR A 92 -1.41 15.51 20.06
N ILE A 93 -0.21 15.88 20.46
CA ILE A 93 0.92 16.04 19.56
C ILE A 93 1.98 15.00 19.92
N SER A 94 2.50 14.30 18.93
CA SER A 94 3.61 13.35 19.11
C SER A 94 4.69 13.59 18.05
N GLU A 95 5.90 13.18 18.37
CA GLU A 95 6.98 13.13 17.38
C GLU A 95 6.73 11.97 16.40
N PRO A 96 7.18 12.05 15.14
CA PRO A 96 7.17 10.91 14.25
C PRO A 96 8.09 9.81 14.76
N PHE A 97 7.91 8.58 14.26
CA PHE A 97 8.79 7.47 14.58
C PHE A 97 9.98 7.40 13.63
N ARG A 98 11.17 7.10 14.18
CA ARG A 98 12.34 6.85 13.35
C ARG A 98 12.08 5.60 12.52
N PRO A 99 12.56 5.56 11.26
CA PRO A 99 12.43 4.35 10.47
C PRO A 99 13.20 3.20 11.14
N THR A 100 12.63 2.02 11.14
CA THR A 100 13.32 0.80 11.59
C THR A 100 14.55 0.58 10.71
N VAL A 101 15.72 0.48 11.36
CA VAL A 101 16.98 0.19 10.68
C VAL A 101 17.22 -1.31 10.72
N ILE A 102 17.22 -1.94 9.55
CA ILE A 102 17.58 -3.34 9.36
C ILE A 102 19.09 -3.40 9.16
N LYS A 103 19.75 -4.32 9.87
CA LYS A 103 21.19 -4.54 9.81
C LYS A 103 21.46 -5.97 9.36
N HIS A 104 22.35 -6.13 8.40
CA HIS A 104 22.78 -7.43 7.91
C HIS A 104 24.24 -7.32 7.49
N GLN A 105 25.12 -8.09 8.14
CA GLN A 105 26.57 -7.97 7.99
C GLN A 105 27.02 -6.50 8.16
N ASP A 106 27.78 -5.95 7.20
CA ASP A 106 28.22 -4.55 7.18
C ASP A 106 27.18 -3.59 6.55
N MET A 107 26.05 -4.11 6.07
CA MET A 107 25.00 -3.33 5.43
C MET A 107 23.94 -2.88 6.44
N ARG A 108 23.38 -1.71 6.18
CA ARG A 108 22.23 -1.18 6.90
C ARG A 108 21.28 -0.51 5.93
N TRP A 109 19.98 -0.68 6.15
CA TRP A 109 18.96 -0.03 5.35
C TRP A 109 17.67 0.21 6.17
N THR A 110 16.76 0.95 5.56
CA THR A 110 15.48 1.39 6.07
C THR A 110 14.41 1.25 4.97
N VAL A 111 13.15 1.54 5.32
CA VAL A 111 12.04 1.57 4.36
C VAL A 111 12.22 2.58 3.21
N TRP A 112 13.10 3.56 3.38
CA TRP A 112 13.36 4.61 2.38
C TRP A 112 14.44 4.23 1.38
N ASP A 113 15.21 3.18 1.68
CA ASP A 113 16.30 2.74 0.82
C ASP A 113 15.77 1.99 -0.39
N ARG A 114 16.58 2.02 -1.45
CA ARG A 114 16.28 1.35 -2.70
C ARG A 114 17.56 0.87 -3.36
N TRP A 115 17.54 -0.36 -3.85
CA TRP A 115 18.67 -0.93 -4.56
C TRP A 115 18.49 -0.79 -6.06
N PHE A 116 19.57 -0.42 -6.74
CA PHE A 116 19.56 -0.14 -8.17
C PHE A 116 20.49 -1.10 -8.88
N ILE A 117 19.94 -1.85 -9.84
CA ILE A 117 20.74 -2.71 -10.72
C ILE A 117 20.60 -2.20 -12.15
N LYS A 118 21.73 -1.91 -12.78
CA LYS A 118 21.78 -1.50 -14.18
C LYS A 118 21.96 -2.72 -15.07
N GLY A 119 21.25 -2.71 -16.20
CA GLY A 119 21.32 -3.76 -17.21
C GLY A 119 20.08 -4.65 -17.18
N ASN A 120 19.78 -5.23 -18.35
CA ASN A 120 18.77 -6.27 -18.46
C ASN A 120 19.36 -7.56 -17.90
N ILE A 121 19.14 -7.84 -16.61
CA ILE A 121 19.69 -9.01 -15.92
C ILE A 121 18.73 -10.21 -15.93
N THR A 122 19.29 -11.40 -15.77
CA THR A 122 18.55 -12.65 -15.57
C THR A 122 18.13 -12.83 -14.11
N ILE A 123 17.19 -13.75 -13.87
CA ILE A 123 16.83 -14.13 -12.49
C ILE A 123 18.05 -14.73 -11.79
N ALA A 124 18.83 -15.58 -12.45
CA ALA A 124 20.05 -16.15 -11.87
C ALA A 124 21.09 -15.09 -11.48
N GLU A 125 21.26 -14.06 -12.32
CA GLU A 125 22.14 -12.91 -12.02
C GLU A 125 21.65 -12.12 -10.79
N LEU A 126 20.33 -11.93 -10.64
CA LEU A 126 19.74 -11.29 -9.45
C LEU A 126 19.97 -12.11 -8.19
N LEU A 127 19.69 -13.42 -8.24
CA LEU A 127 19.89 -14.32 -7.10
C LEU A 127 21.35 -14.37 -6.68
N LYS A 128 22.27 -14.43 -7.66
CA LYS A 128 23.71 -14.35 -7.39
C LYS A 128 24.10 -13.02 -6.76
N TRP A 129 23.59 -11.91 -7.28
CA TRP A 129 23.87 -10.57 -6.73
C TRP A 129 23.42 -10.41 -5.27
N LEU A 130 22.33 -11.08 -4.88
CA LEU A 130 21.89 -11.14 -3.48
C LEU A 130 22.73 -12.11 -2.65
N SER A 131 23.07 -13.28 -3.20
CA SER A 131 23.93 -14.26 -2.53
C SER A 131 25.34 -13.73 -2.25
N ASP A 132 25.92 -12.95 -3.17
CA ASP A 132 27.20 -12.25 -2.98
C ASP A 132 27.16 -11.25 -1.81
N LYS A 133 25.96 -10.93 -1.29
CA LYS A 133 25.71 -10.05 -0.15
C LYS A 133 25.29 -10.79 1.13
N GLY A 134 25.36 -12.13 1.14
CA GLY A 134 24.87 -12.94 2.27
C GLY A 134 23.35 -13.10 2.33
N LEU A 135 22.64 -12.80 1.24
CA LEU A 135 21.18 -12.86 1.20
C LEU A 135 20.72 -14.02 0.31
N SER A 136 20.02 -14.97 0.91
CA SER A 136 19.46 -16.14 0.23
C SER A 136 18.05 -15.83 -0.26
N ALA A 137 17.94 -15.39 -1.51
CA ALA A 137 16.65 -15.07 -2.11
C ALA A 137 15.86 -16.32 -2.51
N TYR A 138 14.66 -16.49 -1.93
CA TYR A 138 13.79 -17.63 -2.22
C TYR A 138 12.55 -17.27 -3.04
N SER A 139 12.18 -15.98 -3.13
CA SER A 139 10.99 -15.52 -3.85
C SER A 139 11.23 -14.17 -4.52
N VAL A 140 10.92 -14.04 -5.81
CA VAL A 140 11.01 -12.79 -6.59
C VAL A 140 9.66 -12.50 -7.22
N SER A 141 9.10 -11.34 -6.89
CA SER A 141 7.76 -10.92 -7.34
C SER A 141 7.81 -9.56 -8.04
N PHE A 142 6.94 -9.40 -9.03
CA PHE A 142 6.68 -8.13 -9.71
C PHE A 142 5.19 -7.83 -9.60
N GLY A 143 4.83 -6.78 -8.85
CA GLY A 143 3.43 -6.51 -8.50
C GLY A 143 2.80 -7.71 -7.79
N THR A 144 1.69 -8.21 -8.32
CA THR A 144 0.99 -9.41 -7.82
C THR A 144 1.50 -10.71 -8.42
N SER A 145 2.45 -10.65 -9.36
CA SER A 145 2.90 -11.80 -10.14
C SER A 145 4.22 -12.37 -9.61
N LEU A 146 4.22 -13.67 -9.33
CA LEU A 146 5.39 -14.39 -8.85
C LEU A 146 6.30 -14.80 -10.03
N LEU A 147 7.45 -14.13 -10.16
CA LEU A 147 8.38 -14.38 -11.27
C LEU A 147 9.20 -15.66 -11.02
N TYR A 148 9.70 -15.81 -9.80
CA TYR A 148 10.51 -16.93 -9.35
C TYR A 148 10.21 -17.26 -7.89
N ASN A 149 10.22 -18.55 -7.54
CA ASN A 149 10.17 -19.00 -6.16
C ASN A 149 10.73 -20.43 -6.07
N THR A 150 11.56 -20.71 -5.08
CA THR A 150 12.28 -21.97 -4.88
C THR A 150 11.35 -23.18 -4.64
N MET A 151 10.16 -22.95 -4.11
CA MET A 151 9.14 -23.98 -3.86
C MET A 151 8.52 -24.56 -5.13
N PHE A 152 8.64 -23.87 -6.27
CA PHE A 152 8.06 -24.31 -7.54
C PHE A 152 9.16 -24.83 -8.49
N PRO A 153 9.27 -26.15 -8.72
CA PRO A 153 10.32 -26.72 -9.58
C PRO A 153 10.35 -26.13 -11.00
N ARG A 154 9.18 -25.81 -11.57
CA ARG A 154 9.04 -25.19 -12.91
C ARG A 154 9.65 -23.80 -13.00
N HIS A 155 9.87 -23.11 -11.88
CA HIS A 155 10.51 -21.78 -11.89
C HIS A 155 12.02 -21.88 -12.11
N LYS A 156 12.63 -23.07 -11.95
CA LYS A 156 14.05 -23.29 -12.28
C LYS A 156 14.33 -23.04 -13.77
N ASP A 157 13.38 -23.33 -14.64
CA ASP A 157 13.51 -23.10 -16.09
C ASP A 157 13.57 -21.60 -16.45
N ARG A 158 13.15 -20.72 -15.53
CA ARG A 158 13.17 -19.26 -15.72
C ARG A 158 14.49 -18.62 -15.29
N LEU A 159 15.36 -19.33 -14.59
CA LEU A 159 16.60 -18.78 -14.01
C LEU A 159 17.48 -18.08 -15.07
N GLY A 160 17.64 -18.69 -16.24
CA GLY A 160 18.43 -18.13 -17.33
C GLY A 160 17.74 -17.02 -18.13
N ARG A 161 16.47 -16.74 -17.86
CA ARG A 161 15.68 -15.74 -18.61
C ARG A 161 15.82 -14.36 -17.97
N LYS A 162 15.70 -13.33 -18.81
CA LYS A 162 15.72 -11.94 -18.37
C LYS A 162 14.47 -11.59 -17.58
N ILE A 163 14.63 -10.85 -16.49
CA ILE A 163 13.53 -10.53 -15.55
C ILE A 163 12.40 -9.80 -16.27
N VAL A 164 12.73 -8.89 -17.19
CA VAL A 164 11.77 -8.14 -17.99
C VAL A 164 10.90 -9.07 -18.84
N ASP A 165 11.50 -10.09 -19.47
CA ASP A 165 10.79 -11.01 -20.35
C ASP A 165 9.89 -11.95 -19.56
N VAL A 166 10.35 -12.42 -18.41
CA VAL A 166 9.53 -13.22 -17.49
C VAL A 166 8.37 -12.40 -16.94
N ALA A 167 8.59 -11.12 -16.61
CA ALA A 167 7.53 -10.24 -16.16
C ALA A 167 6.49 -9.97 -17.26
N LYS A 168 6.91 -9.79 -18.51
CA LYS A 168 5.98 -9.65 -19.65
C LYS A 168 5.12 -10.90 -19.85
N GLU A 169 5.70 -12.09 -19.74
CA GLU A 169 4.97 -13.34 -19.95
C GLU A 169 4.04 -13.68 -18.78
N VAL A 170 4.57 -13.69 -17.55
CA VAL A 170 3.86 -14.17 -16.37
C VAL A 170 2.87 -13.13 -15.87
N ALA A 171 3.29 -11.87 -15.79
CA ALA A 171 2.42 -10.79 -15.34
C ALA A 171 1.54 -10.22 -16.46
N LYS A 172 1.67 -10.74 -17.70
CA LYS A 172 1.04 -10.20 -18.92
C LYS A 172 1.22 -8.69 -19.02
N MET A 173 2.38 -8.22 -18.56
CA MET A 173 2.67 -6.80 -18.48
C MET A 173 3.03 -6.28 -19.87
N ASP A 174 2.30 -5.27 -20.32
CA ASP A 174 2.77 -4.41 -21.40
C ASP A 174 3.75 -3.39 -20.81
N VAL A 175 4.95 -3.27 -21.40
CA VAL A 175 6.01 -2.38 -20.92
C VAL A 175 6.09 -1.21 -21.89
N PRO A 176 5.54 -0.03 -21.54
CA PRO A 176 5.58 1.13 -22.41
C PRO A 176 7.02 1.52 -22.78
N GLU A 177 7.22 2.13 -23.95
CA GLU A 177 8.55 2.51 -24.43
C GLU A 177 9.30 3.44 -23.46
N TYR A 178 8.56 4.35 -22.80
CA TYR A 178 9.12 5.29 -21.82
C TYR A 178 9.55 4.62 -20.50
N ARG A 179 9.10 3.39 -20.21
CA ARG A 179 9.46 2.70 -18.97
C ARG A 179 10.87 2.12 -19.10
N ARG A 180 11.78 2.61 -18.26
CA ARG A 180 13.20 2.22 -18.27
C ARG A 180 13.60 1.26 -17.16
N HIS A 181 12.74 1.10 -16.14
CA HIS A 181 13.01 0.20 -15.02
C HIS A 181 11.79 -0.61 -14.59
N LEU A 182 12.06 -1.75 -13.96
CA LEU A 182 11.07 -2.58 -13.26
C LEU A 182 11.44 -2.68 -11.78
N ASP A 183 10.41 -2.75 -10.94
CA ASP A 183 10.56 -2.87 -9.51
C ASP A 183 10.17 -4.26 -9.07
N VAL A 184 11.10 -4.95 -8.43
CA VAL A 184 10.87 -6.30 -7.93
C VAL A 184 10.97 -6.30 -6.41
N VAL A 185 10.03 -7.00 -5.80
CA VAL A 185 10.04 -7.32 -4.38
C VAL A 185 10.63 -8.70 -4.24
N VAL A 186 11.65 -8.83 -3.40
CA VAL A 186 12.36 -10.09 -3.19
C VAL A 186 12.29 -10.45 -1.72
N ALA A 187 11.90 -11.68 -1.44
CA ALA A 187 11.96 -12.25 -0.10
C ALA A 187 13.27 -13.04 0.03
N CYS A 188 13.98 -12.75 1.12
CA CYS A 188 15.32 -13.26 1.39
C CYS A 188 15.37 -13.80 2.82
N GLU A 189 16.22 -14.81 3.00
CA GLU A 189 16.71 -15.25 4.30
C GLU A 189 18.15 -14.76 4.50
N ASP A 190 18.53 -14.51 5.75
CA ASP A 190 19.91 -14.22 6.13
C ASP A 190 20.76 -15.52 6.26
N ASP A 191 22.02 -15.38 6.67
CA ASP A 191 22.93 -16.52 6.85
C ASP A 191 22.48 -17.50 7.95
N ASN A 192 21.58 -17.10 8.86
CA ASN A 192 21.01 -17.94 9.91
C ASN A 192 19.73 -18.66 9.46
N GLY A 193 19.22 -18.34 8.26
CA GLY A 193 17.94 -18.84 7.76
C GLY A 193 16.73 -18.05 8.28
N ASP A 194 16.93 -16.86 8.85
CA ASP A 194 15.85 -15.99 9.32
C ASP A 194 15.39 -15.08 8.17
N ASP A 195 14.07 -14.93 8.00
CA ASP A 195 13.47 -14.01 7.03
C ASP A 195 13.93 -12.57 7.29
N ILE A 196 14.41 -11.90 6.24
CA ILE A 196 14.87 -10.52 6.31
C ILE A 196 14.24 -9.66 5.21
N ASP A 197 13.64 -8.54 5.64
CA ASP A 197 13.10 -7.53 4.72
C ASP A 197 14.25 -6.74 4.07
N ILE A 198 14.28 -6.73 2.75
CA ILE A 198 15.28 -6.00 1.96
C ILE A 198 14.67 -4.81 1.23
N PRO A 199 15.47 -3.80 0.85
CA PRO A 199 15.00 -2.67 0.05
C PRO A 199 14.41 -3.11 -1.28
N LEU A 200 13.47 -2.31 -1.79
CA LEU A 200 12.92 -2.51 -3.12
C LEU A 200 14.04 -2.47 -4.17
N ILE A 201 14.05 -3.42 -5.10
CA ILE A 201 15.07 -3.50 -6.14
C ILE A 201 14.51 -2.94 -7.45
N SER A 202 15.12 -1.88 -7.96
CA SER A 202 14.86 -1.35 -9.29
C SER A 202 15.90 -1.81 -10.29
N ILE A 203 15.41 -2.52 -11.31
CA ILE A 203 16.21 -3.04 -12.41
C ILE A 203 16.03 -2.12 -13.61
N TYR A 204 17.07 -1.35 -13.93
CA TYR A 204 17.12 -0.44 -15.07
C TYR A 204 17.60 -1.19 -16.31
N PHE A 205 16.65 -1.61 -17.15
CA PHE A 205 16.90 -2.43 -18.33
C PHE A 205 17.06 -1.60 -19.63
N ARG A 206 16.85 -0.28 -19.56
CA ARG A 206 17.06 0.71 -20.64
C ARG A 206 17.71 1.99 -20.12
#